data_AF-A0A1B8YEZ5-F1
#
_entry.id   AF-A0A1B8YEZ5-F1
#
_cell.length_a   1.000
_cell.length_b   1.000
_cell.length_c   1.000
_cell.angle_alpha   90.00
_cell.angle_beta   90.00
_cell.angle_gamma   90.00
#
_symmetry.space_group_name_H-M   'P 1'
#
loop_
_entity.id
_entity.type
_entity.pdbx_description
1 polymer ?
#
loop_
_entity_poly.entity_id
_entity_poly.type
_entity_poly.pdbx_seq_one_letter_code
_entity_poly.pdbx_strand_id
1 'polypeptide(L)'
;MKKQILKTCVAAALCLGGMSQALAVDVAANGHNQLVVNSTVAAAACQFEAIPVVDLNASAAAFSQAAVPGALAGGLRDVTIRTSGCPQFNDVANGAQLTITGTRVGPGDNFFSLTSNAHGNPAVVDHAVSLTLNGQRVQSGTAIDLHDVNTRAAVTDDNVITLKAGLVKLAAGGTAVLPAQSTANLVVAIAYP
;
A
#
# COMPACT_ATOMS: atom_id res chain seq x y z
N MET A 1 -12.58 -89.26 27.25
CA MET A 1 -11.63 -89.57 26.16
C MET A 1 -11.92 -88.63 24.99
N LYS A 2 -10.87 -88.02 24.43
CA LYS A 2 -10.87 -87.13 23.24
C LYS A 2 -11.69 -87.69 22.08
N LYS A 3 -12.39 -86.81 21.35
CA LYS A 3 -12.23 -86.65 19.89
C LYS A 3 -12.91 -85.38 19.38
N GLN A 4 -12.14 -84.70 18.53
CA GLN A 4 -12.36 -83.41 17.90
C GLN A 4 -12.89 -83.62 16.47
N ILE A 5 -13.60 -82.60 15.97
CA ILE A 5 -13.47 -81.97 14.65
C ILE A 5 -14.25 -82.52 13.42
N LEU A 6 -15.08 -81.58 12.92
CA LEU A 6 -15.44 -81.20 11.54
C LEU A 6 -16.15 -82.21 10.63
N LYS A 7 -17.23 -81.74 9.98
CA LYS A 7 -17.19 -81.35 8.55
C LYS A 7 -18.53 -80.81 8.03
N THR A 8 -18.43 -79.66 7.35
CA THR A 8 -19.12 -79.28 6.10
C THR A 8 -20.66 -79.33 6.04
N CYS A 9 -21.29 -78.16 5.97
CA CYS A 9 -22.56 -78.00 5.26
C CYS A 9 -22.31 -77.35 3.90
N VAL A 10 -22.83 -78.06 2.90
CA VAL A 10 -22.76 -77.86 1.46
C VAL A 10 -23.63 -76.68 1.02
N ALA A 11 -23.19 -75.99 -0.03
CA ALA A 11 -23.86 -74.86 -0.65
C ALA A 11 -25.07 -75.25 -1.53
N ALA A 12 -25.88 -74.22 -1.79
CA ALA A 12 -26.73 -73.96 -2.97
C ALA A 12 -28.21 -74.37 -2.93
N ALA A 13 -29.10 -73.36 -2.93
CA ALA A 13 -29.94 -72.97 -4.07
C ALA A 13 -30.92 -71.85 -3.62
N LEU A 14 -30.76 -70.60 -4.08
CA LEU A 14 -31.36 -70.07 -5.31
C LEU A 14 -32.88 -69.82 -5.19
N CYS A 15 -33.25 -68.64 -4.69
CA CYS A 15 -34.54 -68.00 -5.00
C CYS A 15 -34.26 -66.57 -5.46
N LEU A 16 -34.02 -66.46 -6.77
CA LEU A 16 -34.09 -65.25 -7.55
C LEU A 16 -35.48 -64.62 -7.39
N GLY A 17 -35.52 -63.38 -6.90
CA GLY A 17 -36.75 -62.61 -6.74
C GLY A 17 -36.46 -61.12 -6.63
N GLY A 18 -35.95 -60.53 -7.72
CA GLY A 18 -36.15 -59.11 -7.98
C GLY A 18 -35.34 -58.12 -7.15
N MET A 19 -34.05 -58.33 -6.98
CA MET A 19 -33.15 -57.18 -6.83
C MET A 19 -32.67 -56.83 -8.23
N SER A 20 -33.21 -55.74 -8.79
CA SER A 20 -32.59 -55.04 -9.91
C SER A 20 -31.13 -54.87 -9.55
N GLN A 21 -30.27 -55.73 -10.12
CA GLN A 21 -28.85 -55.54 -10.03
C GLN A 21 -28.60 -54.28 -10.84
N ALA A 22 -28.57 -53.14 -10.16
CA ALA A 22 -27.84 -52.00 -10.65
C ALA A 22 -26.43 -52.54 -10.88
N LEU A 23 -26.11 -52.83 -12.13
CA LEU A 23 -24.75 -53.10 -12.56
C LEU A 23 -23.98 -51.82 -12.23
N ALA A 24 -23.39 -51.77 -11.04
CA ALA A 24 -22.30 -50.87 -10.74
C ALA A 24 -21.13 -51.39 -11.58
N VAL A 25 -21.11 -50.99 -12.86
CA VAL A 25 -19.91 -51.14 -13.67
C VAL A 25 -18.91 -50.18 -13.06
N ASP A 26 -17.83 -50.70 -12.49
CA ASP A 26 -16.70 -49.88 -12.10
C ASP A 26 -16.22 -49.13 -13.34
N VAL A 27 -16.51 -47.83 -13.38
CA VAL A 27 -16.10 -46.96 -14.48
C VAL A 27 -14.60 -46.76 -14.33
N ALA A 28 -13.82 -47.58 -15.06
CA ALA A 28 -12.37 -47.48 -15.05
C ALA A 28 -11.94 -46.06 -15.41
N ALA A 29 -10.94 -45.54 -14.70
CA ALA A 29 -10.36 -44.23 -14.96
C ALA A 29 -9.75 -44.22 -16.37
N ASN A 30 -10.52 -43.79 -17.35
CA ASN A 30 -10.05 -43.36 -18.66
C ASN A 30 -10.16 -41.83 -18.68
N GLY A 31 -9.38 -41.14 -19.53
CA GLY A 31 -9.31 -39.68 -19.54
C GLY A 31 -10.65 -38.94 -19.77
N HIS A 32 -11.74 -39.66 -20.03
CA HIS A 32 -13.10 -39.13 -20.20
C HIS A 32 -13.97 -39.22 -18.93
N ASN A 33 -13.56 -40.03 -17.95
CA ASN A 33 -14.23 -40.23 -16.66
C ASN A 33 -13.50 -39.52 -15.51
N GLN A 34 -12.71 -38.50 -15.82
CA GLN A 34 -11.99 -37.66 -14.86
C GLN A 34 -12.69 -36.32 -14.70
N LEU A 35 -13.02 -35.95 -13.45
CA LEU A 35 -13.42 -34.59 -13.12
C LEU A 35 -12.15 -33.76 -12.90
N VAL A 36 -11.82 -32.91 -13.87
CA VAL A 36 -10.69 -31.98 -13.75
C VAL A 36 -11.22 -30.64 -13.21
N VAL A 37 -10.96 -30.38 -11.93
CA VAL A 37 -11.23 -29.08 -11.30
C VAL A 37 -9.98 -28.23 -11.39
N ASN A 38 -10.02 -27.24 -12.27
CA ASN A 38 -8.98 -26.21 -12.33
C ASN A 38 -9.37 -25.07 -11.38
N SER A 39 -8.41 -24.63 -10.57
CA SER A 39 -8.55 -23.46 -9.70
C SER A 39 -7.40 -22.51 -9.94
N THR A 40 -7.68 -21.21 -9.88
CA THR A 40 -6.67 -20.16 -9.93
C THR A 40 -6.99 -19.18 -8.81
N VAL A 41 -6.04 -19.01 -7.89
CA VAL A 41 -6.12 -18.02 -6.81
C VAL A 41 -5.10 -16.95 -7.12
N ALA A 42 -5.55 -15.71 -7.32
CA ALA A 42 -4.70 -14.54 -7.49
C ALA A 42 -4.68 -13.72 -6.18
N ALA A 43 -3.55 -13.10 -5.87
CA ALA A 43 -3.44 -12.19 -4.73
C ALA A 43 -4.30 -10.93 -4.96
N ALA A 44 -5.09 -10.52 -3.97
CA ALA A 44 -5.75 -9.22 -4.00
C ALA A 44 -4.72 -8.10 -3.85
N ALA A 45 -5.01 -6.92 -4.40
CA ALA A 45 -4.19 -5.72 -4.25
C ALA A 45 -4.96 -4.64 -3.50
N CYS A 46 -4.26 -3.84 -2.69
CA CYS A 46 -4.83 -2.65 -2.08
C CYS A 46 -5.27 -1.64 -3.14
N GLN A 47 -6.42 -1.00 -2.93
CA GLN A 47 -6.86 0.14 -3.74
C GLN A 47 -6.34 1.44 -3.13
N PHE A 48 -5.80 2.33 -3.97
CA PHE A 48 -5.47 3.69 -3.56
C PHE A 48 -6.68 4.59 -3.80
N GLU A 49 -7.12 5.27 -2.75
CA GLU A 49 -8.08 6.36 -2.92
C GLU A 49 -7.40 7.59 -3.54
N ALA A 50 -8.20 8.45 -4.17
CA ALA A 50 -7.70 9.73 -4.68
C ALA A 50 -7.19 10.59 -3.52
N ILE A 51 -5.92 10.98 -3.58
CA ILE A 51 -5.31 11.87 -2.59
C ILE A 51 -5.88 13.29 -2.81
N PRO A 52 -6.50 13.91 -1.80
CA PRO A 52 -7.05 15.26 -1.97
C PRO A 52 -5.95 16.28 -2.18
N VAL A 53 -6.25 17.33 -2.97
CA VAL A 53 -5.38 18.50 -3.10
C VAL A 53 -5.29 19.20 -1.74
N VAL A 54 -4.08 19.61 -1.36
CA VAL A 54 -3.84 20.33 -0.10
C VAL A 54 -3.35 21.74 -0.41
N ASP A 55 -4.13 22.73 0.02
CA ASP A 55 -3.80 24.13 -0.14
C ASP A 55 -2.87 24.61 0.98
N LEU A 56 -1.63 24.90 0.62
CA LEU A 56 -0.65 25.54 1.48
C LEU A 56 -0.60 27.03 1.17
N ASN A 57 -0.87 27.86 2.18
CA ASN A 57 -0.85 29.30 2.05
C ASN A 57 0.03 29.91 3.14
N ALA A 58 0.99 30.74 2.74
CA ALA A 58 1.81 31.55 3.62
C ALA A 58 1.99 32.94 3.02
N SER A 59 1.97 33.97 3.87
CA SER A 59 2.22 35.34 3.42
C SER A 59 3.73 35.58 3.24
N ALA A 60 4.11 36.55 2.41
CA ALA A 60 5.51 36.98 2.30
C ALA A 60 6.10 37.37 3.68
N ALA A 61 5.29 37.94 4.56
CA ALA A 61 5.69 38.26 5.94
C ALA A 61 6.02 37.01 6.77
N ALA A 62 5.31 35.90 6.59
CA ALA A 62 5.65 34.64 7.25
C ALA A 62 7.03 34.11 6.80
N PHE A 63 7.38 34.29 5.53
CA PHE A 63 8.72 33.97 5.02
C PHE A 63 9.81 34.95 5.49
N SER A 64 9.46 36.18 5.85
CA SER A 64 10.39 37.10 6.51
C SER A 64 10.71 36.67 7.94
N GLN A 65 9.77 36.01 8.63
CA GLN A 65 9.98 35.44 9.98
C GLN A 65 10.74 34.12 9.95
N ALA A 66 10.70 33.38 8.84
CA ALA A 66 11.54 32.23 8.59
C ALA A 66 13.01 32.68 8.41
N ALA A 67 13.78 32.65 9.50
CA ALA A 67 15.09 33.31 9.59
C ALA A 67 16.18 32.68 8.70
N VAL A 68 16.07 31.38 8.39
CA VAL A 68 17.11 30.62 7.67
C VAL A 68 16.51 29.70 6.60
N PRO A 69 17.29 29.32 5.56
CA PRO A 69 16.89 28.27 4.64
C PRO A 69 16.48 26.98 5.35
N GLY A 70 15.35 26.40 4.94
CA GLY A 70 14.71 25.23 5.53
C GLY A 70 13.75 25.53 6.69
N ALA A 71 13.66 26.79 7.16
CA ALA A 71 12.69 27.16 8.19
C ALA A 71 11.26 27.20 7.64
N LEU A 72 10.32 26.72 8.45
CA LEU A 72 8.89 26.71 8.14
C LEU A 72 8.36 28.14 8.07
N ALA A 73 7.60 28.44 7.02
CA ALA A 73 6.85 29.67 6.86
C ALA A 73 5.36 29.36 7.02
N GLY A 74 4.76 29.83 8.12
CA GLY A 74 3.35 29.58 8.43
C GLY A 74 3.11 28.26 9.14
N GLY A 75 1.99 27.60 8.81
CA GLY A 75 1.51 26.39 9.49
C GLY A 75 1.68 25.12 8.68
N LEU A 76 1.40 23.99 9.34
CA LEU A 76 1.34 22.67 8.71
C LEU A 76 -0.11 22.32 8.33
N ARG A 77 -0.25 21.50 7.28
CA ARG A 77 -1.51 20.91 6.83
C ARG A 77 -1.37 19.41 6.71
N ASP A 78 -2.49 18.72 6.90
CA ASP A 78 -2.53 17.27 6.84
C ASP A 78 -2.72 16.84 5.39
N VAL A 79 -1.89 15.89 4.96
CA VAL A 79 -2.06 15.19 3.69
C VAL A 79 -2.39 13.75 4.04
N THR A 80 -3.56 13.30 3.64
CA THR A 80 -4.04 11.96 3.95
C THR A 80 -3.94 11.06 2.72
N ILE A 81 -3.25 9.95 2.86
CA ILE A 81 -3.20 8.87 1.88
C ILE A 81 -4.04 7.73 2.46
N ARG A 82 -5.00 7.23 1.67
CA ARG A 82 -5.86 6.12 2.08
C ARG A 82 -5.70 4.96 1.14
N THR A 83 -5.60 3.77 1.73
CA THR A 83 -5.67 2.51 1.01
C THR A 83 -6.85 1.70 1.54
N SER A 84 -7.61 1.08 0.66
CA SER A 84 -8.78 0.29 1.02
C SER A 84 -8.75 -1.11 0.40
N GLY A 85 -9.48 -2.04 1.02
CA GLY A 85 -9.60 -3.42 0.53
C GLY A 85 -8.27 -4.19 0.47
N CYS A 86 -7.31 -3.82 1.32
CA CYS A 86 -6.05 -4.53 1.41
C CYS A 86 -6.25 -5.96 1.91
N PRO A 87 -5.66 -6.98 1.28
CA PRO A 87 -5.64 -8.32 1.84
C PRO A 87 -4.92 -8.30 3.20
N GLN A 88 -5.30 -9.22 4.07
CA GLN A 88 -4.51 -9.49 5.26
C GLN A 88 -3.19 -10.14 4.84
N PHE A 89 -2.13 -9.34 4.79
CA PHE A 89 -0.77 -9.85 4.61
C PHE A 89 -0.39 -10.61 5.87
N ASN A 90 -0.44 -11.93 5.77
CA ASN A 90 -0.25 -12.90 6.85
C ASN A 90 1.22 -13.01 7.32
N ASP A 91 2.16 -12.40 6.61
CA ASP A 91 3.56 -12.28 7.02
C ASP A 91 3.85 -10.90 7.61
N VAL A 92 3.89 -10.85 8.94
CA VAL A 92 4.20 -9.66 9.76
C VAL A 92 5.57 -9.04 9.43
N ALA A 93 6.48 -9.80 8.79
CA ALA A 93 7.81 -9.34 8.41
C ALA A 93 7.84 -8.46 7.15
N ASN A 94 6.79 -8.50 6.34
CA ASN A 94 6.72 -7.79 5.07
C ASN A 94 6.02 -6.45 5.26
N GLY A 95 6.75 -5.53 5.88
CA GLY A 95 6.20 -4.22 6.21
C GLY A 95 5.97 -3.37 4.97
N ALA A 96 4.80 -2.75 4.84
CA ALA A 96 4.58 -1.88 3.69
C ALA A 96 5.48 -0.64 3.74
N GLN A 97 5.96 -0.24 2.58
CA GLN A 97 6.90 0.85 2.43
C GLN A 97 6.27 1.99 1.64
N LEU A 98 6.18 3.16 2.26
CA LEU A 98 5.78 4.40 1.58
C LEU A 98 7.01 5.02 0.89
N THR A 99 6.85 5.39 -0.36
CA THR A 99 7.82 6.22 -1.09
C THR A 99 7.10 7.42 -1.68
N ILE A 100 7.65 8.62 -1.48
CA ILE A 100 7.18 9.85 -2.13
C ILE A 100 8.29 10.37 -3.01
N THR A 101 7.99 10.61 -4.28
CA THR A 101 8.97 11.06 -5.27
C THR A 101 8.59 12.43 -5.81
N GLY A 102 9.59 13.30 -5.90
CA GLY A 102 9.52 14.61 -6.54
C GLY A 102 10.91 15.21 -6.70
N THR A 103 11.00 16.34 -7.39
CA THR A 103 12.27 17.05 -7.58
C THR A 103 12.76 17.62 -6.25
N ARG A 104 13.99 17.27 -5.86
CA ARG A 104 14.60 17.69 -4.59
C ARG A 104 15.21 19.08 -4.71
N VAL A 105 15.11 19.88 -3.63
CA VAL A 105 15.69 21.22 -3.54
C VAL A 105 16.11 21.57 -2.11
N GLY A 106 16.93 22.62 -2.00
CA GLY A 106 17.30 23.24 -0.73
C GLY A 106 18.38 22.49 0.05
N PRO A 107 18.67 22.94 1.28
CA PRO A 107 19.74 22.36 2.10
C PRO A 107 19.60 20.84 2.30
N GLY A 108 20.59 20.10 1.79
CA GLY A 108 20.63 18.64 1.91
C GLY A 108 19.53 17.91 1.15
N ASP A 109 18.98 18.51 0.08
CA ASP A 109 17.97 17.91 -0.80
C ASP A 109 16.74 17.38 -0.06
N ASN A 110 16.38 18.12 0.99
CA ASN A 110 15.39 17.75 2.01
C ASN A 110 13.96 18.21 1.70
N PHE A 111 13.76 18.97 0.62
CA PHE A 111 12.49 19.59 0.28
C PHE A 111 12.10 19.31 -1.17
N PHE A 112 10.83 19.56 -1.48
CA PHE A 112 10.26 19.31 -2.79
C PHE A 112 10.05 20.62 -3.54
N SER A 113 10.52 20.67 -4.79
CA SER A 113 10.47 21.86 -5.62
C SER A 113 9.03 22.24 -5.95
N LEU A 114 8.80 23.54 -6.10
CA LEU A 114 7.56 24.08 -6.60
C LEU A 114 7.71 24.44 -8.08
N THR A 115 6.68 24.13 -8.86
CA THR A 115 6.52 24.62 -10.23
C THR A 115 5.52 25.77 -10.23
N SER A 116 5.77 26.84 -10.99
CA SER A 116 4.77 27.89 -11.18
C SER A 116 3.49 27.31 -11.80
N ASN A 117 2.34 27.75 -11.32
CA ASN A 117 1.03 27.23 -11.75
C ASN A 117 0.46 27.88 -13.03
N ALA A 118 1.29 28.60 -13.79
CA ALA A 118 0.91 29.23 -15.06
C ALA A 118 1.94 28.92 -16.16
N HIS A 119 1.44 28.54 -17.35
CA HIS A 119 2.24 28.32 -18.55
C HIS A 119 3.13 29.54 -18.84
N GLY A 120 4.45 29.38 -18.69
CA GLY A 120 5.45 30.40 -19.08
C GLY A 120 6.12 31.19 -17.94
N ASN A 121 5.75 30.98 -16.68
CA ASN A 121 6.41 31.63 -15.55
C ASN A 121 7.64 30.83 -15.06
N PRO A 122 8.70 31.51 -14.57
CA PRO A 122 9.91 30.87 -14.09
C PRO A 122 9.63 29.96 -12.88
N ALA A 123 10.47 28.93 -12.70
CA ALA A 123 10.41 28.06 -11.54
C ALA A 123 10.55 28.87 -10.24
N VAL A 124 9.80 28.48 -9.22
CA VAL A 124 9.89 29.08 -7.89
C VAL A 124 11.11 28.48 -7.18
N VAL A 125 12.07 29.33 -6.80
CA VAL A 125 13.38 28.90 -6.25
C VAL A 125 13.65 29.41 -4.84
N ASP A 126 12.81 30.28 -4.31
CA ASP A 126 12.99 30.96 -3.03
C ASP A 126 12.21 30.29 -1.88
N HIS A 127 11.33 29.34 -2.19
CA HIS A 127 10.62 28.49 -1.23
C HIS A 127 10.30 27.11 -1.81
N ALA A 128 9.91 26.18 -0.95
CA ALA A 128 9.62 24.78 -1.29
C ALA A 128 8.59 24.16 -0.35
N VAL A 129 8.21 22.92 -0.63
CA VAL A 129 7.36 22.11 0.26
C VAL A 129 8.22 21.17 1.10
N SER A 130 7.92 21.13 2.39
CA SER A 130 8.39 20.11 3.33
C SER A 130 7.28 19.11 3.60
N LEU A 131 7.65 17.84 3.74
CA LEU A 131 6.76 16.77 4.18
C LEU A 131 7.38 16.06 5.38
N THR A 132 6.54 15.72 6.36
CA THR A 132 6.93 14.90 7.49
C THR A 132 5.90 13.81 7.77
N LEU A 133 6.37 12.66 8.25
CA LEU A 133 5.56 11.58 8.80
C LEU A 133 5.96 11.42 10.27
N ASN A 134 5.04 11.64 11.20
CA ASN A 134 5.31 11.59 12.65
C ASN A 134 6.55 12.39 13.08
N GLY A 135 6.75 13.56 12.47
CA GLY A 135 7.90 14.44 12.74
C GLY A 135 9.20 14.04 12.04
N GLN A 136 9.28 12.84 11.46
CA GLN A 136 10.39 12.44 10.60
C GLN A 136 10.24 13.06 9.21
N ARG A 137 11.33 13.58 8.66
CA ARG A 137 11.31 14.20 7.34
C ARG A 137 11.15 13.15 6.24
N VAL A 138 10.23 13.40 5.32
CA VAL A 138 10.13 12.61 4.10
C VAL A 138 11.15 13.13 3.10
N GLN A 139 12.05 12.27 2.67
CA GLN A 139 12.98 12.54 1.58
C GLN A 139 12.48 11.88 0.30
N SER A 140 12.62 12.59 -0.82
CA SER A 140 12.20 12.07 -2.13
C SER A 140 12.82 10.68 -2.39
N GLY A 141 12.06 9.72 -2.91
CA GLY A 141 12.56 8.40 -3.32
C GLY A 141 13.12 7.51 -2.21
N THR A 142 13.10 7.94 -0.95
CA THR A 142 13.52 7.12 0.20
C THR A 142 12.32 6.32 0.69
N ALA A 143 12.49 4.99 0.79
CA ALA A 143 11.47 4.12 1.36
C ALA A 143 11.32 4.37 2.86
N ILE A 144 10.08 4.53 3.31
CA ILE A 144 9.69 4.69 4.71
C ILE A 144 8.93 3.44 5.11
N ASP A 145 9.50 2.66 6.02
CA ASP A 145 8.82 1.53 6.64
C ASP A 145 7.64 2.04 7.48
N LEU A 146 6.43 1.60 7.18
CA LEU A 146 5.21 1.99 7.88
C LEU A 146 4.93 1.16 9.15
N HIS A 147 5.68 0.08 9.37
CA HIS A 147 5.60 -0.78 10.56
C HIS A 147 6.46 -0.30 11.72
N ASP A 148 7.48 0.53 11.46
CA ASP A 148 8.35 1.07 12.50
C ASP A 148 7.50 1.73 13.60
N VAL A 149 7.89 1.53 14.86
CA VAL A 149 7.21 2.10 16.03
C VAL A 149 7.09 3.62 15.96
N ASN A 150 7.97 4.27 15.19
CA ASN A 150 7.99 5.71 14.97
C ASN A 150 7.07 6.17 13.84
N THR A 151 6.66 5.28 12.91
CA THR A 151 5.87 5.61 11.71
C THR A 151 4.46 5.03 11.77
N ARG A 152 4.29 3.85 12.40
CA ARG A 152 3.05 3.14 12.76
C ARG A 152 1.81 3.63 12.00
N ALA A 153 1.79 3.39 10.70
CA ALA A 153 0.58 3.41 9.91
C ALA A 153 0.34 1.95 9.54
N ALA A 154 -0.67 1.33 10.16
CA ALA A 154 -0.98 -0.08 9.92
C ALA A 154 -1.15 -0.38 8.42
N VAL A 155 -0.95 -1.64 8.01
CA VAL A 155 -1.04 -2.02 6.59
C VAL A 155 -1.75 -3.35 6.35
N THR A 156 -2.72 -3.64 7.21
CA THR A 156 -3.77 -4.66 6.98
C THR A 156 -5.12 -3.95 6.90
N ASP A 157 -6.03 -4.42 6.06
CA ASP A 157 -7.37 -3.82 5.87
C ASP A 157 -7.33 -2.36 5.36
N ASP A 158 -8.34 -1.55 5.66
CA ASP A 158 -8.35 -0.13 5.28
C ASP A 158 -7.38 0.67 6.15
N ASN A 159 -6.51 1.47 5.53
CA ASN A 159 -5.44 2.19 6.22
C ASN A 159 -5.40 3.66 5.83
N VAL A 160 -4.96 4.47 6.80
CA VAL A 160 -4.87 5.93 6.67
C VAL A 160 -3.49 6.37 7.12
N ILE A 161 -2.70 6.89 6.18
CA ILE A 161 -1.40 7.49 6.44
C ILE A 161 -1.57 9.01 6.44
N THR A 162 -1.14 9.68 7.50
CA THR A 162 -1.25 11.15 7.61
C THR A 162 0.14 11.78 7.65
N LEU A 163 0.45 12.56 6.61
CA LEU A 163 1.65 13.38 6.54
C LEU A 163 1.32 14.81 6.98
N LYS A 164 2.33 15.55 7.43
CA LYS A 164 2.24 17.01 7.59
C LYS A 164 3.03 17.68 6.48
N ALA A 165 2.37 18.56 5.74
CA ALA A 165 2.95 19.39 4.69
C ALA A 165 3.05 20.86 5.14
N GLY A 166 4.11 21.54 4.74
CA GLY A 166 4.30 22.95 5.04
C GLY A 166 5.28 23.63 4.10
N LEU A 167 5.12 24.93 3.91
CA LEU A 167 6.03 25.74 3.09
C LEU A 167 7.28 26.09 3.88
N VAL A 168 8.44 25.97 3.24
CA VAL A 168 9.73 26.34 3.83
C VAL A 168 10.45 27.36 2.98
N LYS A 169 11.19 28.25 3.63
CA LYS A 169 12.06 29.22 2.95
C LYS A 169 13.28 28.52 2.36
N LEU A 170 13.65 28.82 1.12
CA LEU A 170 14.94 28.43 0.53
C LEU A 170 15.89 29.61 0.34
N ALA A 171 15.34 30.81 0.14
CA ALA A 171 16.12 32.03 -0.01
C ALA A 171 17.03 32.26 1.20
N ALA A 172 18.20 32.84 0.96
CA ALA A 172 19.15 33.22 2.00
C ALA A 172 18.52 34.15 3.05
N GLY A 173 19.13 34.19 4.24
CA GLY A 173 18.70 35.09 5.32
C GLY A 173 18.66 36.54 4.83
N GLY A 174 17.61 37.28 5.19
CA GLY A 174 17.40 38.66 4.73
C GLY A 174 16.84 38.81 3.32
N THR A 175 16.86 37.76 2.49
CA THR A 175 16.22 37.80 1.16
C THR A 175 14.72 37.56 1.27
N ALA A 176 13.95 38.42 0.60
CA ALA A 176 12.49 38.31 0.52
C ALA A 176 12.09 37.18 -0.42
N VAL A 177 11.01 36.47 -0.06
CA VAL A 177 10.34 35.50 -0.94
C VAL A 177 9.30 36.25 -1.78
N LEU A 178 9.31 36.03 -3.08
CA LEU A 178 8.39 36.66 -4.01
C LEU A 178 7.02 35.95 -3.94
N PRO A 179 5.91 36.72 -3.85
CA PRO A 179 4.59 36.13 -3.97
C PRO A 179 4.41 35.48 -5.34
N ALA A 180 4.11 34.18 -5.35
CA ALA A 180 3.78 33.44 -6.54
C ALA A 180 2.78 32.35 -6.17
N GLN A 181 1.87 32.03 -7.09
CA GLN A 181 1.11 30.80 -6.99
C GLN A 181 1.93 29.66 -7.60
N SER A 182 1.89 28.50 -6.95
CA SER A 182 2.76 27.39 -7.31
C SER A 182 2.16 26.06 -6.88
N THR A 183 2.71 24.98 -7.42
CA THR A 183 2.25 23.62 -7.17
C THR A 183 3.44 22.69 -7.04
N ALA A 184 3.37 21.76 -6.09
CA ALA A 184 4.29 20.62 -6.01
C ALA A 184 3.55 19.38 -6.53
N ASN A 185 4.03 18.81 -7.64
CA ASN A 185 3.50 17.56 -8.18
C ASN A 185 4.37 16.40 -7.67
N LEU A 186 3.83 15.62 -6.74
CA LEU A 186 4.53 14.51 -6.10
C LEU A 186 3.87 13.18 -6.48
N VAL A 187 4.69 12.14 -6.61
CA VAL A 187 4.23 10.78 -6.86
C VAL A 187 4.31 10.00 -5.57
N VAL A 188 3.22 9.34 -5.20
CA VAL A 188 3.14 8.48 -4.01
C VAL A 188 3.08 7.02 -4.45
N ALA A 189 3.86 6.17 -3.79
CA ALA A 189 3.83 4.73 -3.97
C ALA A 189 3.85 4.02 -2.61
N ILE A 190 3.12 2.92 -2.49
CA ILE A 190 3.20 2.00 -1.36
C ILE A 190 3.53 0.62 -1.92
N ALA A 191 4.64 0.06 -1.47
CA ALA A 191 5.03 -1.30 -1.78
C ALA A 191 4.67 -2.23 -0.62
N TYR A 192 4.24 -3.44 -0.94
CA TYR A 192 4.01 -4.53 0.01
C TYR A 192 5.03 -5.63 -0.34
N PRO A 193 6.28 -5.52 0.17
CA PRO A 193 7.37 -6.44 -0.17
C PRO A 193 7.13 -7.87 0.32
#